data_AF-A0A9D8RJ77-F1
#
_entry.id   AF-A0A9D8RJ77-F1
#
_cell.length_a   1.000
_cell.length_b   1.000
_cell.length_c   1.000
_cell.angle_alpha   90.00
_cell.angle_beta   90.00
_cell.angle_gamma   90.00
#
_symmetry.space_group_name_H-M   'P 1'
#
loop_
_entity.id
_entity.type
_entity.pdbx_description
1 polymer ?
#
loop_
_entity_poly.entity_id
_entity_poly.type
_entity_poly.pdbx_seq_one_letter_code
_entity_poly.pdbx_strand_id
1 'polypeptide(L)'
;MMLFPRIFKKGKPLYKIDRYIDGKYKGNDPIGDLMHDFHCKKADDMKNKILAERARYLKENEKGVNHMCRIMEDFAKEERKERDIEVATKILEKGEMSEERVKELFNLTDKQIKAIKKKVAVLA
;
A
#
# COMPACT_ATOMS: atom_id res chain seq x y z
N MET A 1 17.71 0.76 -14.34
CA MET A 1 19.06 1.06 -13.82
C MET A 1 19.13 2.57 -13.55
N MET A 2 18.69 3.02 -12.38
CA MET A 2 18.83 4.43 -11.98
C MET A 2 19.98 4.54 -11.00
N LEU A 3 21.09 5.10 -11.47
CA LEU A 3 22.28 5.40 -10.70
C LEU A 3 22.02 6.64 -9.83
N PHE A 4 21.73 6.44 -8.55
CA PHE A 4 21.85 7.51 -7.57
C PHE A 4 23.35 7.74 -7.28
N PRO A 5 23.87 8.98 -7.42
CA PRO A 5 25.29 9.25 -7.20
C PRO A 5 25.70 8.94 -5.76
N ARG A 6 26.76 8.13 -5.62
CA ARG A 6 27.44 7.82 -4.35
C ARG A 6 28.07 9.09 -3.78
N ILE A 7 27.37 9.81 -2.91
CA ILE A 7 27.96 10.87 -2.10
C ILE A 7 28.61 10.23 -0.87
N PHE A 8 29.72 9.50 -1.07
CA PHE A 8 30.61 9.07 0.01
C PHE A 8 31.56 10.23 0.37
N LYS A 9 31.11 11.16 1.22
CA LYS A 9 32.04 12.10 1.88
C LYS A 9 32.55 11.46 3.19
N LYS A 10 33.84 11.11 3.18
CA LYS A 10 34.76 10.90 4.32
C LYS A 10 34.14 10.37 5.63
N GLY A 11 34.27 9.06 5.83
CA GLY A 11 34.74 8.54 7.12
C GLY A 11 33.76 8.39 8.29
N LYS A 12 32.44 8.39 8.08
CA LYS A 12 31.50 7.80 9.04
C LYS A 12 30.48 6.95 8.27
N PRO A 13 30.32 5.65 8.57
CA PRO A 13 29.40 4.85 7.79
C PRO A 13 27.96 5.36 8.02
N LEU A 14 27.18 5.45 6.94
CA LEU A 14 25.81 5.98 6.91
C LEU A 14 24.78 5.06 7.64
N TYR A 15 25.24 4.12 8.47
CA TYR A 15 24.41 3.13 9.17
C TYR A 15 23.34 3.73 10.10
N LYS A 16 23.48 5.01 10.47
CA LYS A 16 22.55 5.68 11.38
C LYS A 16 21.28 6.11 10.65
N ILE A 17 21.39 6.66 9.42
CA ILE A 17 20.25 7.16 8.64
C ILE A 17 19.32 6.02 8.23
N ASP A 18 19.87 4.91 7.73
CA ASP A 18 19.07 3.74 7.33
C ASP A 18 18.27 3.16 8.50
N ARG A 19 18.83 3.16 9.71
CA ARG A 19 18.12 2.71 10.93
C ARG A 19 16.96 3.63 11.33
N TYR A 20 17.03 4.92 11.00
CA TYR A 20 15.93 5.85 11.24
C TYR A 20 14.82 5.66 10.20
N ILE A 21 15.17 5.45 8.92
CA ILE A 21 14.20 5.22 7.84
C ILE A 21 13.46 3.90 8.05
N ASP A 22 14.16 2.85 8.48
CA ASP A 22 13.58 1.55 8.78
C ASP A 22 12.79 1.50 10.10
N GLY A 23 12.80 2.58 10.90
CA GLY A 23 12.18 2.61 12.23
C GLY A 23 12.85 1.74 13.28
N LYS A 24 13.98 1.09 12.97
CA LYS A 24 14.68 0.13 13.86
C LYS A 24 15.48 0.81 14.97
N TYR A 25 15.56 2.14 14.97
CA TYR A 25 16.28 2.89 16.00
C TYR A 25 15.55 2.86 17.34
N LYS A 26 16.27 2.49 18.41
CA LYS A 26 15.77 2.41 19.79
C LYS A 26 16.62 3.22 20.77
N GLY A 27 17.14 4.37 20.33
CA GLY A 27 17.91 5.25 21.22
C GLY A 27 17.06 5.84 22.34
N ASN A 28 17.71 6.38 23.37
CA ASN A 28 17.05 7.08 24.48
C ASN A 28 17.14 8.60 24.26
N ASP A 29 16.62 9.05 23.13
CA ASP A 29 16.60 10.46 22.69
C ASP A 29 15.25 10.76 22.02
N PRO A 30 14.93 12.04 21.70
CA PRO A 30 13.63 12.39 21.12
C PRO A 30 13.28 11.65 19.83
N ILE A 31 14.28 11.24 19.03
CA ILE A 31 14.05 10.46 17.82
C ILE A 31 13.74 9.01 18.20
N GLY A 32 14.40 8.45 19.22
CA GLY A 32 14.07 7.15 19.78
C GLY A 32 12.66 7.06 20.34
N ASP A 33 12.20 8.13 21.00
CA ASP A 33 10.82 8.24 21.48
C ASP A 33 9.81 8.32 20.31
N LEU A 34 10.15 9.09 19.28
CA LEU A 34 9.33 9.13 18.06
C LEU A 34 9.23 7.75 17.38
N MET A 35 10.34 7.03 17.29
CA MET A 35 10.36 5.67 16.72
C MET A 35 9.57 4.70 17.59
N HIS A 36 9.66 4.79 18.91
CA HIS A 36 8.83 4.03 19.84
C HIS A 36 7.34 4.27 19.56
N ASP A 37 6.92 5.53 19.42
CA ASP A 37 5.52 5.90 19.22
C ASP A 37 4.96 5.37 17.89
N PHE A 38 5.76 5.35 16.82
CA PHE A 38 5.35 4.73 15.55
C PHE A 38 5.10 3.22 15.66
N HIS A 39 5.71 2.53 16.64
CA HIS A 39 5.47 1.11 16.90
C HIS A 39 4.37 0.86 17.95
N CYS A 40 3.87 1.91 18.61
CA CYS A 40 2.83 1.77 19.63
C CYS A 40 1.48 1.40 19.03
N LYS A 41 0.84 0.40 19.64
CA LYS A 41 -0.50 -0.03 19.23
C LYS A 41 -1.59 0.87 19.82
N LYS A 42 -1.42 1.32 21.06
CA LYS A 42 -2.36 2.18 21.78
C LYS A 42 -1.85 3.62 21.84
N ALA A 43 -2.76 4.58 21.87
CA ALA A 43 -2.42 5.99 22.00
C ALA A 43 -1.85 6.32 23.40
N ASP A 44 -2.29 5.63 24.45
CA ASP A 44 -1.85 5.85 25.83
C ASP A 44 -0.37 5.49 26.05
N ASP A 45 0.16 4.59 25.23
CA ASP A 45 1.57 4.16 25.31
C ASP A 45 2.51 5.17 24.61
N MET A 46 1.97 6.11 23.82
CA MET A 46 2.78 7.06 23.05
C MET A 46 3.29 8.21 23.92
N LYS A 47 4.55 8.60 23.73
CA LYS A 47 5.21 9.71 24.45
C LYS A 47 4.87 11.07 23.83
N ASN A 48 4.69 11.12 22.51
CA ASN A 48 4.32 12.32 21.78
C ASN A 48 2.80 12.54 21.81
N LYS A 49 2.37 13.59 22.51
CA LYS A 49 0.96 13.93 22.70
C LYS A 49 0.19 14.17 21.40
N ILE A 50 0.82 14.77 20.40
CA ILE A 50 0.17 15.07 19.11
C ILE A 50 -0.10 13.78 18.35
N LEU A 51 0.89 12.87 18.32
CA LEU A 51 0.73 11.55 17.71
C LEU A 51 -0.30 10.71 18.48
N ALA A 52 -0.27 10.75 19.81
CA ALA A 52 -1.24 10.07 20.66
C ALA A 52 -2.68 10.52 20.35
N GLU A 53 -2.92 11.83 20.29
CA GLU A 53 -4.25 12.38 19.99
C GLU A 53 -4.72 11.97 18.59
N ARG A 54 -3.83 12.05 17.59
CA ARG A 54 -4.17 11.64 16.22
C ARG A 54 -4.45 10.14 16.13
N ALA A 55 -3.64 9.31 16.77
CA ALA A 55 -3.84 7.87 16.82
C ALA A 55 -5.15 7.52 17.52
N ARG A 56 -5.48 8.22 18.62
CA ARG A 56 -6.75 8.08 19.34
C ARG A 56 -7.93 8.40 18.44
N TYR A 57 -7.88 9.52 17.72
CA TYR A 57 -8.93 9.87 16.78
C TYR A 57 -9.12 8.76 15.73
N LEU A 58 -8.05 8.26 15.12
CA LEU A 58 -8.15 7.28 14.05
C LEU A 58 -8.57 5.88 14.52
N LYS A 59 -8.28 5.50 15.77
CA LYS A 59 -8.48 4.14 16.29
C LYS A 59 -9.64 4.00 17.28
N GLU A 60 -10.00 5.06 17.99
CA GLU A 60 -10.97 5.01 19.09
C GLU A 60 -12.17 5.94 18.86
N ASN A 61 -12.00 7.05 18.13
CA ASN A 61 -13.13 7.93 17.81
C ASN A 61 -13.97 7.34 16.67
N GLU A 62 -15.28 7.29 16.85
CA GLU A 62 -16.22 6.71 15.88
C GLU A 62 -16.07 7.28 14.47
N LYS A 63 -15.89 8.60 14.31
CA LYS A 63 -15.71 9.24 13.00
C LYS A 63 -14.39 8.81 12.35
N GLY A 64 -13.32 8.72 13.13
CA GLY A 64 -12.02 8.28 12.64
C GLY A 64 -12.00 6.80 12.28
N VAL A 65 -12.60 5.95 13.12
CA VAL A 65 -12.76 4.52 12.86
C VAL A 65 -13.58 4.29 11.59
N ASN A 66 -14.73 4.94 11.45
CA ASN A 66 -15.56 4.83 10.25
C ASN A 66 -14.83 5.26 8.98
N HIS A 67 -14.01 6.31 9.05
CA HIS A 67 -13.19 6.74 7.93
C HIS A 67 -12.14 5.67 7.55
N MET A 68 -11.44 5.11 8.54
CA MET A 68 -10.45 4.06 8.31
C MET A 68 -11.08 2.77 7.78
N CYS A 69 -12.26 2.38 8.27
CA CYS A 69 -13.01 1.23 7.78
C CYS A 69 -13.35 1.38 6.29
N ARG A 70 -13.85 2.55 5.88
CA ARG A 70 -14.16 2.82 4.46
C ARG A 70 -12.92 2.69 3.57
N ILE A 71 -11.78 3.23 4.00
CA ILE A 71 -10.52 3.11 3.25
C ILE A 71 -10.15 1.63 3.07
N MET A 72 -10.28 0.82 4.11
CA MET A 72 -9.96 -0.62 4.04
C MET A 72 -10.94 -1.39 3.15
N GLU A 73 -12.22 -1.05 3.20
CA GLU A 73 -13.23 -1.63 2.31
C GLU A 73 -12.96 -1.28 0.84
N ASP A 74 -12.59 -0.04 0.57
CA ASP A 74 -12.29 0.41 -0.79
C ASP A 74 -11.01 -0.24 -1.33
N PHE A 75 -9.97 -0.33 -0.50
CA PHE A 75 -8.76 -1.10 -0.83
C PHE A 75 -9.09 -2.56 -1.15
N ALA A 76 -9.91 -3.22 -0.32
CA ALA A 76 -10.31 -4.60 -0.56
C ALA A 76 -11.14 -4.78 -1.84
N LYS A 77 -11.97 -3.78 -2.20
CA LYS A 77 -12.73 -3.76 -3.47
C LYS A 77 -11.80 -3.58 -4.66
N GLU A 78 -10.81 -2.69 -4.58
CA GLU A 78 -9.82 -2.46 -5.64
C GLU A 78 -9.00 -3.73 -5.88
N GLU A 79 -8.46 -4.32 -4.82
CA GLU A 79 -7.74 -5.60 -4.85
C GLU A 79 -8.54 -6.73 -5.50
N ARG A 80 -9.85 -6.83 -5.19
CA ARG A 80 -10.73 -7.82 -5.84
C ARG A 80 -10.87 -7.53 -7.34
N LYS A 81 -11.11 -6.28 -7.71
CA LYS A 81 -11.24 -5.89 -9.13
C LYS A 81 -9.95 -6.15 -9.91
N GLU A 82 -8.79 -5.89 -9.32
CA GLU A 82 -7.50 -6.18 -9.95
C GLU A 82 -7.32 -7.67 -10.20
N ARG A 83 -7.65 -8.52 -9.21
CA ARG A 83 -7.65 -9.98 -9.38
C ARG A 83 -8.63 -10.44 -10.47
N ASP A 84 -9.85 -9.92 -10.48
CA ASP A 84 -10.85 -10.26 -11.49
C ASP A 84 -10.35 -9.90 -12.91
N ILE A 85 -9.70 -8.75 -13.06
CA ILE A 85 -9.07 -8.33 -14.33
C ILE A 85 -7.91 -9.24 -14.70
N GLU A 86 -7.06 -9.66 -13.75
CA GLU A 86 -5.95 -10.58 -14.01
C GLU A 86 -6.46 -11.94 -14.50
N VAL A 87 -7.48 -12.49 -13.84
CA VAL A 87 -8.09 -13.78 -14.23
C VAL A 87 -8.74 -13.66 -15.61
N ALA A 88 -9.50 -12.59 -15.86
CA ALA A 88 -10.11 -12.34 -17.17
C ALA A 88 -9.06 -12.22 -18.28
N THR A 89 -7.92 -11.59 -17.99
CA THR A 89 -6.79 -11.47 -18.93
C THR A 89 -6.26 -12.86 -19.31
N LYS A 90 -5.99 -13.73 -18.32
CA LYS A 90 -5.48 -15.09 -18.56
C LYS A 90 -6.47 -15.95 -19.37
N ILE A 91 -7.77 -15.82 -19.13
CA ILE A 91 -8.81 -16.55 -19.88
C ILE A 91 -8.81 -16.11 -21.35
N LEU A 92 -8.75 -14.80 -21.60
CA LEU A 92 -8.74 -14.24 -22.95
C LEU A 92 -7.45 -14.57 -23.71
N GLU A 93 -6.30 -14.57 -23.03
CA GLU A 93 -5.01 -14.99 -23.61
C GLU A 93 -5.03 -16.43 -24.11
N LYS A 94 -5.62 -17.33 -23.32
CA LYS A 94 -5.72 -18.74 -23.68
C LYS A 94 -6.82 -19.05 -24.70
N GLY A 95 -7.70 -18.09 -24.98
CA GLY A 95 -8.85 -18.29 -25.85
C GLY A 95 -9.87 -19.31 -25.32
N GLU A 96 -9.90 -19.53 -24.00
CA GLU A 96 -10.75 -20.55 -23.36
C GLU A 96 -12.24 -20.17 -23.34
N MET A 97 -12.58 -18.90 -23.55
CA MET A 97 -13.96 -18.41 -23.40
C MET A 97 -14.26 -17.15 -24.23
N SER A 98 -15.53 -16.91 -24.57
CA SER A 98 -15.96 -15.72 -25.33
C SER A 98 -15.91 -14.43 -24.51
N GLU A 99 -15.73 -13.31 -25.19
CA GLU A 99 -15.65 -11.97 -24.56
C GLU A 99 -16.93 -11.62 -23.80
N GLU A 100 -18.09 -11.97 -24.36
CA GLU A 100 -19.39 -11.73 -23.73
C GLU A 100 -19.49 -12.47 -22.40
N ARG A 101 -19.01 -13.72 -22.35
CA ARG A 101 -19.06 -14.54 -21.15
C ARG A 101 -18.08 -14.04 -20.08
N VAL A 102 -16.90 -13.55 -20.49
CA VAL A 102 -15.95 -12.91 -19.56
C VAL A 102 -16.53 -11.64 -18.97
N LYS A 103 -17.20 -10.79 -19.77
CA LYS A 103 -17.86 -9.57 -19.28
C LYS A 103 -18.89 -9.87 -18.22
N GLU A 104 -19.74 -10.87 -18.47
CA GLU A 104 -20.80 -11.27 -17.57
C GLU A 104 -20.26 -11.85 -16.25
N LEU A 105 -19.29 -12.77 -16.31
CA LEU A 105 -18.74 -13.41 -15.11
C LEU A 105 -18.00 -12.46 -14.17
N PHE A 106 -17.27 -11.49 -14.74
CA PHE A 106 -16.42 -10.57 -13.96
C PHE A 106 -17.01 -9.15 -13.85
N ASN A 107 -18.25 -8.94 -14.32
CA ASN A 107 -18.89 -7.62 -14.38
C ASN A 107 -17.99 -6.54 -15.01
N LEU A 108 -17.29 -6.89 -16.08
CA LEU A 108 -16.37 -5.99 -16.78
C LEU A 108 -17.10 -5.17 -17.83
N THR A 109 -16.71 -3.91 -17.94
CA THR A 109 -17.19 -3.01 -19.00
C THR A 109 -16.47 -3.28 -20.32
N ASP A 110 -17.10 -2.89 -21.44
CA ASP A 110 -16.47 -2.96 -22.78
C ASP A 110 -15.13 -2.23 -22.83
N LYS A 111 -15.02 -1.11 -22.10
CA LYS A 111 -13.79 -0.33 -21.98
C LYS A 111 -12.67 -1.15 -21.31
N GLN A 112 -12.99 -1.91 -20.26
CA GLN A 112 -12.03 -2.76 -19.56
C GLN A 112 -11.58 -3.93 -20.44
N ILE A 113 -12.50 -4.60 -21.14
CA ILE A 113 -12.15 -5.69 -22.07
C ILE A 113 -11.26 -5.18 -23.20
N LYS A 114 -11.58 -4.01 -23.79
CA LYS A 114 -10.74 -3.40 -24.82
C LYS A 114 -9.33 -3.08 -24.30
N ALA A 115 -9.21 -2.61 -23.06
CA ALA A 115 -7.92 -2.36 -22.41
C ALA A 115 -7.14 -3.65 -22.15
N ILE A 116 -7.81 -4.71 -21.69
CA ILE A 116 -7.22 -6.05 -21.49
C ILE A 116 -6.68 -6.59 -22.82
N LYS A 117 -7.51 -6.59 -23.88
CA LYS A 117 -7.09 -7.05 -25.21
C LYS A 117 -5.90 -6.27 -25.75
N LYS A 118 -5.85 -4.95 -25.53
CA LYS A 118 -4.69 -4.14 -25.91
C LYS A 118 -3.42 -4.57 -25.14
N LYS A 119 -3.53 -4.94 -23.86
CA LYS A 119 -2.39 -5.47 -23.09
C LYS A 119 -1.96 -6.83 -23.61
N VAL A 120 -2.90 -7.74 -23.87
CA VAL A 120 -2.63 -9.08 -24.42
C VAL A 120 -1.95 -9.00 -25.78
N ALA A 121 -2.44 -8.15 -26.69
CA ALA A 121 -1.86 -7.96 -28.02
C ALA A 121 -0.46 -7.34 -28.03
N VAL A 122 -0.01 -6.74 -26.91
CA VAL A 122 1.35 -6.20 -26.76
C VAL A 122 2.31 -7.23 -26.16
N LEU A 123 1.77 -8.28 -25.52
CA LEU A 123 2.53 -9.37 -24.92
C LEU A 123 2.70 -10.59 -25.85
N ALA A 124 1.90 -10.66 -26.92
CA ALA A 124 2.02 -11.63 -28.01
C ALA A 124 2.97 -11.14 -29.12
#